data_AF-A0A9D7HWP5-F1
#
_entry.id   AF-A0A9D7HWP5-F1
#
_cell.length_a   1.000
_cell.length_b   1.000
_cell.length_c   1.000
_cell.angle_alpha   90.00
_cell.angle_beta   90.00
_cell.angle_gamma   90.00
#
_symmetry.space_group_name_H-M   'P 1'
#
loop_
_entity.id
_entity.type
_entity.pdbx_description
1 polymer ?
#
loop_
_entity_poly.entity_id
_entity_poly.type
_entity_poly.pdbx_seq_one_letter_code
_entity_poly.pdbx_strand_id
1 'polypeptide(L)'
;MSSTTGPANTGNDEYIQYPGGFLIEGTPLWRFWNAPPIIGATDPYDAFQGPGHIHAENGVYDNGVQLSDHVFDRHFDGRVRLEDLERAGAHHNLSIDEMSRFTEANRHLPTMKGRTAWERENGFSFGDLSNQLWVTTETQALYLTDLNRKAHLLEALSTNRAVRPDEVAPMTSIVKDMTDLTEGQKRLLVQDLNQRAQNAPNTSR
;
A
#
# COMPACT_ATOMS: atom_id res chain seq x y z
N MET A 1 -26.44 -10.23 -15.04
CA MET A 1 -26.24 -11.47 -15.80
C MET A 1 -25.54 -12.44 -14.87
N SER A 2 -26.15 -13.59 -14.57
CA SER A 2 -25.62 -14.57 -13.63
C SER A 2 -24.56 -15.41 -14.33
N SER A 3 -23.29 -15.28 -13.94
CA SER A 3 -22.22 -16.17 -14.37
C SER A 3 -22.26 -17.41 -13.49
N THR A 4 -22.81 -18.50 -14.02
CA THR A 4 -22.67 -19.83 -13.43
C THR A 4 -21.21 -20.26 -13.54
N THR A 5 -20.47 -20.17 -12.44
CA THR A 5 -19.15 -20.79 -12.29
C THR A 5 -19.35 -22.30 -12.35
N GLY A 6 -18.77 -22.95 -13.36
CA GLY A 6 -18.75 -24.41 -13.47
C GLY A 6 -18.01 -25.07 -12.28
N PRO A 7 -18.26 -26.36 -12.01
CA PRO A 7 -17.62 -27.05 -10.90
C PRO A 7 -16.09 -27.06 -11.07
N ALA A 8 -15.36 -26.90 -9.97
CA ALA A 8 -13.90 -27.06 -9.96
C ALA A 8 -13.57 -28.51 -10.36
N ASN A 9 -12.73 -28.67 -11.39
CA ASN A 9 -12.16 -29.97 -11.68
C ASN A 9 -11.03 -30.20 -10.69
N THR A 10 -11.29 -30.96 -9.63
CA THR A 10 -10.27 -31.47 -8.71
C THR A 10 -9.43 -32.50 -9.47
N GLY A 11 -8.39 -32.00 -10.12
CA GLY A 11 -7.35 -32.79 -10.76
C GLY A 11 -6.34 -33.28 -9.73
N ASN A 12 -5.82 -34.46 -10.02
CA ASN A 12 -4.97 -35.32 -9.21
C ASN A 12 -3.75 -34.57 -8.66
N ASP A 13 -3.72 -34.41 -7.33
CA ASP A 13 -2.61 -34.18 -6.39
C ASP A 13 -1.58 -33.04 -6.60
N GLU A 14 -1.60 -32.25 -7.68
CA GLU A 14 -0.59 -31.17 -7.85
C GLU A 14 -1.11 -29.84 -8.43
N TYR A 15 -2.39 -29.74 -8.81
CA TYR A 15 -2.96 -28.50 -9.33
C TYR A 15 -4.48 -28.41 -9.20
N ILE A 16 -4.98 -27.18 -9.10
CA ILE A 16 -6.41 -26.86 -9.12
C ILE A 16 -6.67 -25.92 -10.29
N GLN A 17 -7.64 -26.28 -11.15
CA GLN A 17 -8.08 -25.45 -12.26
C GLN A 17 -9.58 -25.18 -12.18
N TYR A 18 -9.97 -23.92 -12.30
CA TYR A 18 -11.36 -23.50 -12.42
C TYR A 18 -11.48 -22.31 -13.39
N PRO A 19 -12.68 -22.01 -13.91
CA PRO A 19 -12.88 -20.83 -14.74
C PRO A 19 -12.52 -19.55 -13.98
N GLY A 20 -11.38 -18.94 -14.32
CA GLY A 20 -10.88 -17.69 -13.71
C GLY A 20 -9.66 -17.82 -12.80
N GLY A 21 -9.09 -19.03 -12.60
CA GLY A 21 -7.88 -19.18 -11.79
C GLY A 21 -7.22 -20.55 -11.91
N PHE A 22 -5.92 -20.58 -11.63
CA PHE A 22 -5.11 -21.80 -11.67
C PHE A 22 -4.06 -21.78 -10.56
N LEU A 23 -3.96 -22.86 -9.80
CA LEU A 23 -3.00 -23.04 -8.70
C LEU A 23 -2.17 -24.29 -8.98
N ILE A 24 -0.84 -24.19 -8.82
CA ILE A 24 0.10 -25.30 -9.02
C ILE A 24 0.94 -25.51 -7.76
N GLU A 25 0.93 -26.71 -7.21
CA GLU A 25 1.74 -27.11 -6.05
C GLU A 25 3.08 -27.74 -6.46
N GLY A 26 3.16 -28.36 -7.65
CA GLY A 26 4.36 -29.01 -8.19
C GLY A 26 4.48 -28.89 -9.71
N THR A 27 5.69 -28.99 -10.27
CA THR A 27 5.86 -28.92 -11.74
C THR A 27 5.24 -30.17 -12.39
N PRO A 28 4.14 -30.04 -13.16
CA PRO A 28 3.44 -31.22 -13.63
C PRO A 28 4.21 -31.96 -14.72
N LEU A 29 4.29 -33.29 -14.62
CA LEU A 29 5.05 -34.15 -15.53
C LEU A 29 4.55 -34.11 -16.99
N TRP A 30 3.27 -33.79 -17.23
CA TRP A 30 2.70 -33.68 -18.58
C TRP A 30 3.20 -32.44 -19.35
N ARG A 31 3.82 -31.45 -18.67
CA ARG A 31 4.54 -30.32 -19.30
C ARG A 31 5.60 -30.78 -20.29
N PHE A 32 6.17 -31.97 -20.07
CA PHE A 32 7.21 -32.54 -20.94
C PHE A 32 6.65 -33.33 -22.14
N TRP A 33 5.33 -33.56 -22.20
CA TRP A 33 4.77 -34.55 -23.14
C TRP A 33 3.84 -33.96 -24.21
N ASN A 34 3.15 -32.83 -24.02
CA ASN A 34 2.17 -32.35 -25.01
C ASN A 34 1.97 -30.82 -25.02
N ALA A 35 2.49 -30.11 -26.04
CA ALA A 35 1.75 -29.15 -26.87
C ALA A 35 2.65 -28.51 -27.94
N PRO A 36 2.36 -28.66 -29.26
CA PRO A 36 2.86 -27.72 -30.27
C PRO A 36 2.19 -26.34 -30.06
N PRO A 37 2.85 -25.24 -30.46
CA PRO A 37 2.37 -23.89 -30.20
C PRO A 37 1.05 -23.64 -30.93
N ILE A 38 -0.05 -23.53 -30.18
CA ILE A 38 -1.29 -22.96 -30.71
C ILE A 38 -1.06 -21.46 -30.82
N ILE A 39 -0.85 -20.99 -32.05
CA ILE A 39 -0.66 -19.57 -32.37
C ILE A 39 -1.90 -18.79 -31.89
N GLY A 40 -1.73 -17.96 -30.85
CA GLY A 40 -2.76 -17.08 -30.31
C GLY A 40 -3.26 -17.44 -28.91
N ALA A 41 -2.87 -18.59 -28.35
CA ALA A 41 -3.06 -18.85 -26.91
C ALA A 41 -1.83 -18.35 -26.16
N THR A 42 -1.93 -17.23 -25.44
CA THR A 42 -0.97 -16.92 -24.37
C THR A 42 -1.11 -18.03 -23.34
N ASP A 43 -0.10 -18.89 -23.30
CA ASP A 43 -0.09 -20.02 -22.41
C ASP A 43 -0.10 -19.50 -20.96
N PRO A 44 -1.11 -19.77 -20.12
CA PRO A 44 -1.05 -19.43 -18.70
C PRO A 44 0.18 -20.09 -18.01
N TYR A 45 0.82 -21.08 -18.65
CA TYR A 45 2.03 -21.74 -18.18
C TYR A 45 3.34 -20.94 -18.44
N ASP A 46 3.34 -19.88 -19.27
CA ASP A 46 4.49 -18.95 -19.38
C ASP A 46 4.65 -18.07 -18.12
N ALA A 47 3.61 -18.01 -17.29
CA ALA A 47 3.65 -17.34 -15.99
C ALA A 47 4.19 -18.24 -14.86
N PHE A 48 4.37 -19.55 -15.06
CA PHE A 48 4.81 -20.44 -13.97
C PHE A 48 6.26 -20.16 -13.54
N GLN A 49 6.43 -19.57 -12.35
CA GLN A 49 7.74 -19.26 -11.77
C GLN A 49 8.32 -20.36 -10.88
N GLY A 50 7.58 -21.45 -10.67
CA GLY A 50 7.98 -22.59 -9.85
C GLY A 50 6.95 -22.91 -8.75
N PRO A 51 7.18 -23.99 -7.98
CA PRO A 51 6.36 -24.33 -6.82
C PRO A 51 6.33 -23.21 -5.77
N GLY A 52 5.16 -22.92 -5.21
CA GLY A 52 4.99 -21.91 -4.15
C GLY A 52 4.72 -20.48 -4.64
N HIS A 53 4.57 -20.26 -5.95
CA HIS A 53 4.20 -18.95 -6.51
C HIS A 53 2.69 -18.86 -6.76
N ILE A 54 2.06 -17.80 -6.26
CA ILE A 54 0.66 -17.47 -6.53
C ILE A 54 0.61 -16.42 -7.63
N HIS A 55 -0.06 -16.74 -8.73
CA HIS A 55 -0.30 -15.81 -9.84
C HIS A 55 -1.77 -15.40 -9.83
N ALA A 56 -2.03 -14.10 -9.72
CA ALA A 56 -3.37 -13.56 -9.74
C ALA A 56 -3.46 -12.37 -10.71
N GLU A 57 -4.27 -12.50 -11.77
CA GLU A 57 -4.45 -11.45 -12.78
C GLU A 57 -5.39 -10.34 -12.28
N ASN A 58 -6.45 -10.71 -11.55
CA ASN A 58 -7.49 -9.77 -11.09
C ASN A 58 -7.35 -9.38 -9.61
N GLY A 59 -6.39 -9.96 -8.89
CA GLY A 59 -6.15 -9.71 -7.46
C GLY A 59 -6.12 -10.98 -6.60
N VAL A 60 -5.48 -10.88 -5.44
CA VAL A 60 -5.42 -11.96 -4.45
C VAL A 60 -6.62 -11.82 -3.52
N TYR A 61 -7.47 -12.85 -3.45
CA TYR A 61 -8.65 -12.87 -2.60
C TYR A 61 -8.50 -13.92 -1.50
N ASP A 62 -8.85 -13.57 -0.26
CA ASP A 62 -9.06 -14.51 0.82
C ASP A 62 -10.50 -14.38 1.36
N ASN A 63 -11.25 -15.48 1.36
CA ASN A 63 -12.65 -15.54 1.79
C ASN A 63 -13.55 -14.44 1.18
N GLY A 64 -13.30 -14.08 -0.08
CA GLY A 64 -14.03 -13.03 -0.81
C GLY A 64 -13.52 -11.59 -0.61
N VAL A 65 -12.47 -11.39 0.20
CA VAL A 65 -11.83 -10.09 0.44
C VAL A 65 -10.54 -10.02 -0.38
N GLN A 66 -10.45 -9.03 -1.28
CA GLN A 66 -9.25 -8.76 -2.06
C GLN A 66 -8.22 -8.01 -1.21
N LEU A 67 -6.95 -8.40 -1.31
CA LEU A 67 -5.83 -7.62 -0.80
C LEU A 67 -5.77 -6.29 -1.58
N SER A 68 -5.70 -5.16 -0.89
CA SER A 68 -5.79 -3.84 -1.52
C SER A 68 -4.66 -2.91 -1.08
N ASP A 69 -3.93 -2.37 -2.06
CA ASP A 69 -2.82 -1.42 -1.88
C ASP A 69 -3.30 0.05 -1.87
N HIS A 70 -4.60 0.27 -1.67
CA HIS A 70 -5.25 1.57 -1.82
C HIS A 70 -4.68 2.67 -0.91
N VAL A 71 -3.99 2.31 0.18
CA VAL A 71 -3.35 3.28 1.10
C VAL A 71 -2.22 4.02 0.37
N PHE A 72 -1.38 3.30 -0.37
CA PHE A 72 -0.28 3.87 -1.14
C PHE A 72 -0.76 4.53 -2.43
N ASP A 73 -1.67 3.90 -3.17
CA ASP A 73 -2.28 4.51 -4.35
C ASP A 73 -2.84 5.90 -4.01
N ARG A 74 -3.60 6.00 -2.89
CA ARG A 74 -4.13 7.29 -2.45
C ARG A 74 -3.03 8.26 -2.03
N HIS A 75 -1.99 7.81 -1.34
CA HIS A 75 -0.94 8.69 -0.83
C HIS A 75 -0.05 9.26 -1.95
N PHE A 76 0.34 8.44 -2.92
CA PHE A 76 1.27 8.83 -3.98
C PHE A 76 0.57 9.35 -5.23
N ASP A 77 -0.56 8.75 -5.62
CA ASP A 77 -1.28 9.13 -6.84
C ASP A 77 -2.45 10.08 -6.56
N GLY A 78 -2.76 10.35 -5.30
CA GLY A 78 -3.87 11.20 -4.87
C GLY A 78 -5.25 10.61 -5.11
N ARG A 79 -5.32 9.35 -5.59
CA ARG A 79 -6.57 8.65 -5.92
C ARG A 79 -6.40 7.16 -5.71
N VAL A 80 -7.49 6.50 -5.36
CA VAL A 80 -7.57 5.04 -5.36
C VAL A 80 -7.93 4.57 -6.77
N ARG A 81 -7.43 3.41 -7.19
CA ARG A 81 -7.81 2.81 -8.48
C ARG A 81 -9.30 2.55 -8.54
N LEU A 82 -9.87 2.64 -9.74
CA LEU A 82 -11.32 2.47 -9.93
C LEU A 82 -11.86 1.14 -9.39
N GLU A 83 -11.04 0.09 -9.48
CA GLU A 83 -11.34 -1.26 -8.98
C GLU A 83 -11.44 -1.35 -7.44
N ASP A 84 -10.79 -0.44 -6.71
CA ASP A 84 -10.73 -0.42 -5.25
C ASP A 84 -11.65 0.65 -4.62
N LEU A 85 -12.24 1.54 -5.43
CA LEU A 85 -13.03 2.70 -4.95
C LEU A 85 -14.22 2.32 -4.06
N GLU A 86 -14.96 1.27 -4.39
CA GLU A 86 -16.12 0.84 -3.61
C GLU A 86 -15.73 0.29 -2.23
N ARG A 87 -14.51 -0.24 -2.08
CA ARG A 87 -14.04 -0.96 -0.88
C ARG A 87 -13.12 -0.13 0.00
N ALA A 88 -12.27 0.70 -0.59
CA ALA A 88 -11.43 1.67 0.14
C ALA A 88 -12.26 2.72 0.89
N GLY A 89 -13.55 2.85 0.53
CA GLY A 89 -14.49 3.78 1.11
C GLY A 89 -14.07 5.24 0.93
N ALA A 90 -14.90 6.14 1.47
CA ALA A 90 -14.59 7.58 1.52
C ALA A 90 -13.57 7.95 2.62
N HIS A 91 -13.03 6.96 3.33
CA HIS A 91 -12.11 7.19 4.44
C HIS A 91 -10.76 7.64 3.90
N HIS A 92 -10.34 8.85 4.23
CA HIS A 92 -8.99 9.34 3.96
C HIS A 92 -8.02 8.83 5.03
N ASN A 93 -6.73 8.75 4.71
CA ASN A 93 -5.70 8.40 5.68
C ASN A 93 -5.60 9.54 6.70
N LEU A 94 -5.88 9.27 7.97
CA LEU A 94 -5.79 10.26 9.04
C LEU A 94 -4.34 10.73 9.20
N SER A 95 -4.13 12.00 9.54
CA SER A 95 -2.84 12.49 10.02
C SER A 95 -2.45 11.83 11.35
N ILE A 96 -1.18 11.95 11.75
CA ILE A 96 -0.68 11.42 13.03
C ILE A 96 -1.48 11.98 14.21
N ASP A 97 -1.84 13.26 14.19
CA ASP A 97 -2.60 13.91 15.26
C ASP A 97 -4.05 13.42 15.31
N GLU A 98 -4.68 13.28 14.14
CA GLU A 98 -6.04 12.73 14.04
C GLU A 98 -6.09 11.26 14.48
N MET A 99 -5.11 10.46 14.07
CA MET A 99 -4.97 9.07 14.48
C MET A 99 -4.75 8.96 15.99
N SER A 100 -3.93 9.82 16.58
CA SER A 100 -3.70 9.89 18.02
C SER A 100 -5.01 10.15 18.78
N ARG A 101 -5.76 11.19 18.37
CA ARG A 101 -7.07 11.51 18.96
C ARG A 101 -8.08 10.38 18.78
N PHE A 102 -8.12 9.76 17.61
CA PHE A 102 -8.98 8.63 17.34
C PHE A 102 -8.66 7.45 18.27
N THR A 103 -7.38 7.10 18.40
CA THR A 103 -6.93 5.96 19.19
C THR A 103 -7.17 6.20 20.68
N GLU A 104 -6.99 7.43 21.16
CA GLU A 104 -7.30 7.81 22.54
C GLU A 104 -8.80 7.62 22.85
N ALA A 105 -9.67 8.03 21.93
CA ALA A 105 -11.11 7.92 22.08
C ALA A 105 -11.64 6.48 21.93
N ASN A 106 -11.17 5.75 20.93
CA ASN A 106 -11.76 4.47 20.52
C ASN A 106 -10.99 3.24 21.02
N ARG A 107 -9.76 3.41 21.52
CA ARG A 107 -8.89 2.33 22.02
C ARG A 107 -8.56 1.24 20.99
N HIS A 108 -8.56 1.60 19.71
CA HIS A 108 -8.05 0.80 18.61
C HIS A 108 -7.57 1.72 17.49
N LEU A 109 -6.78 1.19 16.54
CA LEU A 109 -6.31 1.95 15.39
C LEU A 109 -7.46 2.25 14.41
N PRO A 110 -7.42 3.38 13.69
CA PRO A 110 -8.43 3.70 12.67
C PRO A 110 -8.56 2.65 11.57
N THR A 111 -7.47 1.94 11.27
CA THR A 111 -7.35 0.90 10.25
C THR A 111 -7.77 -0.49 10.72
N MET A 112 -8.09 -0.65 12.01
CA MET A 112 -8.49 -1.92 12.60
C MET A 112 -9.85 -1.79 13.25
N LYS A 113 -10.71 -2.80 13.07
CA LYS A 113 -11.98 -2.89 13.77
C LYS A 113 -11.75 -3.18 15.26
N GLY A 114 -12.44 -2.44 16.12
CA GLY A 114 -12.38 -2.63 17.58
C GLY A 114 -13.19 -3.82 18.09
N ARG A 115 -13.11 -4.08 19.41
CA ARG A 115 -13.85 -5.15 20.09
C ARG A 115 -15.35 -5.10 19.85
N THR A 116 -15.97 -3.92 19.87
CA THR A 116 -17.41 -3.77 19.64
C THR A 116 -17.85 -4.29 18.28
N ALA A 117 -17.03 -4.09 17.24
CA ALA A 117 -17.30 -4.63 15.91
C ALA A 117 -17.12 -6.16 15.90
N TRP A 118 -16.11 -6.68 16.60
CA TRP A 118 -15.88 -8.12 16.75
C TRP A 118 -17.08 -8.82 17.42
N GLU A 119 -17.60 -8.26 18.51
CA GLU A 119 -18.76 -8.81 19.23
C GLU A 119 -20.03 -8.78 18.37
N ARG A 120 -20.21 -7.72 17.57
CA ARG A 120 -21.37 -7.58 16.68
C ARG A 120 -21.32 -8.52 15.46
N GLU A 121 -20.13 -8.76 14.93
CA GLU A 121 -19.91 -9.54 13.71
C GLU A 121 -19.66 -11.04 14.02
N ASN A 122 -19.67 -11.44 15.30
CA ASN A 122 -19.29 -12.77 15.79
C ASN A 122 -17.87 -13.18 15.37
N GLY A 123 -16.95 -12.23 15.38
CA GLY A 123 -15.57 -12.41 14.97
C GLY A 123 -15.26 -11.88 13.58
N PHE A 124 -13.96 -11.80 13.28
CA PHE A 124 -13.46 -11.43 11.96
C PHE A 124 -12.94 -12.66 11.23
N SER A 125 -13.10 -12.69 9.91
CA SER A 125 -12.45 -13.70 9.09
C SER A 125 -10.93 -13.48 9.05
N PHE A 126 -10.17 -14.53 8.75
CA PHE A 126 -8.71 -14.43 8.64
C PHE A 126 -8.27 -13.43 7.55
N GLY A 127 -8.95 -13.42 6.40
CA GLY A 127 -8.72 -12.44 5.33
C GLY A 127 -9.03 -11.01 5.73
N ASP A 128 -10.14 -10.77 6.46
CA ASP A 128 -10.48 -9.44 6.98
C ASP A 128 -9.42 -8.94 7.97
N LEU A 129 -8.98 -9.79 8.89
CA LEU A 129 -7.90 -9.45 9.83
C LEU A 129 -6.58 -9.19 9.10
N SER A 130 -6.22 -10.02 8.12
CA SER A 130 -4.98 -9.89 7.34
C SER A 130 -4.97 -8.59 6.55
N ASN A 131 -6.10 -8.22 5.92
CA ASN A 131 -6.23 -6.96 5.20
C ASN A 131 -6.16 -5.75 6.14
N GLN A 132 -6.82 -5.80 7.31
CA GLN A 132 -6.70 -4.74 8.32
C GLN A 132 -5.26 -4.56 8.81
N LEU A 133 -4.53 -5.65 9.02
CA LEU A 133 -3.12 -5.61 9.41
C LEU A 133 -2.24 -5.06 8.27
N TRP A 134 -2.51 -5.44 7.03
CA TRP A 134 -1.81 -4.92 5.86
C TRP A 134 -1.96 -3.39 5.76
N VAL A 135 -3.20 -2.90 5.73
CA VAL A 135 -3.52 -1.46 5.69
C VAL A 135 -2.90 -0.71 6.87
N THR A 136 -2.88 -1.34 8.05
CA THR A 136 -2.23 -0.77 9.25
C THR A 136 -0.72 -0.60 9.03
N THR A 137 -0.03 -1.63 8.55
CA THR A 137 1.41 -1.59 8.31
C THR A 137 1.76 -0.54 7.24
N GLU A 138 0.99 -0.45 6.17
CA GLU A 138 1.19 0.57 5.13
C GLU A 138 1.00 1.99 5.70
N THR A 139 -0.06 2.18 6.49
CA THR A 139 -0.34 3.46 7.16
C THR A 139 0.79 3.83 8.12
N GLN A 140 1.30 2.86 8.89
CA GLN A 140 2.44 3.07 9.79
C GLN A 140 3.73 3.43 9.03
N ALA A 141 3.98 2.82 7.86
CA ALA A 141 5.12 3.17 7.02
C ALA A 141 5.05 4.63 6.54
N LEU A 142 3.86 5.11 6.20
CA LEU A 142 3.65 6.53 5.85
C LEU A 142 3.91 7.45 7.06
N TYR A 143 3.43 7.09 8.25
CA TYR A 143 3.69 7.87 9.47
C TYR A 143 5.17 7.93 9.82
N LEU A 144 5.89 6.80 9.73
CA LEU A 144 7.34 6.79 9.95
C LEU A 144 8.07 7.65 8.93
N THR A 145 7.64 7.62 7.67
CA THR A 145 8.19 8.48 6.61
C THR A 145 7.97 9.96 6.93
N ASP A 146 6.76 10.34 7.35
CA ASP A 146 6.43 11.72 7.73
C ASP A 146 7.21 12.18 8.98
N LEU A 147 7.30 11.34 10.01
CA LEU A 147 8.09 11.63 11.21
C LEU A 147 9.58 11.80 10.89
N ASN A 148 10.15 10.93 10.05
CA ASN A 148 11.55 11.04 9.66
C ASN A 148 11.81 12.35 8.89
N ARG A 149 10.91 12.71 7.98
CA ARG A 149 10.96 13.97 7.24
C ARG A 149 10.88 15.19 8.17
N LYS A 150 9.94 15.20 9.12
CA LYS A 150 9.80 16.26 10.14
C LYS A 150 11.04 16.36 11.04
N ALA A 151 11.61 15.23 11.45
CA ALA A 151 12.84 15.19 12.24
C ALA A 151 14.02 15.81 11.48
N HIS A 152 14.20 15.47 10.20
CA HIS A 152 15.24 16.09 9.36
C HIS A 152 15.04 17.60 9.17
N LEU A 153 13.80 18.05 9.01
CA LEU A 153 13.50 19.49 8.94
C LEU A 153 13.90 20.17 10.26
N LEU A 154 13.50 19.62 11.40
CA LEU A 154 13.85 20.16 12.72
C LEU A 154 15.35 20.16 12.97
N GLU A 155 16.06 19.11 12.57
CA GLU A 155 17.52 19.04 12.62
C GLU A 155 18.13 20.17 11.78
N ALA A 156 17.71 20.33 10.53
CA ALA A 156 18.22 21.38 9.64
C ALA A 156 17.97 22.78 10.21
N LEU A 157 16.76 23.03 10.75
CA LEU A 157 16.40 24.32 11.32
C LEU A 157 17.15 24.61 12.63
N SER A 158 17.33 23.62 13.51
CA SER A 158 17.97 23.79 14.82
C SER A 158 19.49 23.85 14.77
N THR A 159 20.14 23.08 13.88
CA THR A 159 21.61 22.97 13.81
C THR A 159 22.25 23.87 12.76
N ASN A 160 21.45 24.60 11.99
CA ASN A 160 21.90 25.39 10.84
C ASN A 160 22.75 24.57 9.83
N ARG A 161 22.45 23.27 9.71
CA ARG A 161 23.10 22.34 8.78
C ARG A 161 22.91 22.81 7.33
N ALA A 162 23.91 22.56 6.48
CA ALA A 162 23.76 22.71 5.04
C ALA A 162 22.67 21.76 4.51
N VAL A 163 21.74 22.29 3.74
CA VAL A 163 20.62 21.54 3.16
C VAL A 163 21.05 21.04 1.78
N ARG A 164 20.86 19.76 1.47
CA ARG A 164 21.16 19.26 0.13
C ARG A 164 20.06 19.68 -0.86
N PRO A 165 20.36 19.92 -2.15
CA PRO A 165 19.35 20.34 -3.12
C PRO A 165 18.14 19.41 -3.24
N ASP A 166 18.33 18.09 -3.07
CA ASP A 166 17.26 17.08 -3.09
C ASP A 166 16.39 17.08 -1.82
N GLU A 167 16.87 17.67 -0.73
CA GLU A 167 16.14 17.78 0.54
C GLU A 167 15.21 19.00 0.58
N VAL A 168 15.43 20.01 -0.29
CA VAL A 168 14.67 21.27 -0.27
C VAL A 168 13.20 21.06 -0.60
N ALA A 169 12.90 20.30 -1.65
CA ALA A 169 11.54 20.04 -2.08
C ALA A 169 10.71 19.34 -0.99
N PRO A 170 11.15 18.21 -0.41
CA PRO A 170 10.40 17.56 0.67
C PRO A 170 10.30 18.43 1.92
N MET A 171 11.37 19.13 2.32
CA MET A 171 11.32 20.03 3.48
C MET A 171 10.35 21.22 3.28
N THR A 172 10.31 21.78 2.07
CA THR A 172 9.37 22.85 1.70
C THR A 172 7.92 22.39 1.77
N SER A 173 7.62 21.15 1.36
CA SER A 173 6.28 20.58 1.49
C SER A 173 5.84 20.54 2.95
N ILE A 174 6.69 20.00 3.83
CA ILE A 174 6.40 19.91 5.27
C ILE A 174 6.12 21.30 5.86
N VAL A 175 6.95 22.30 5.54
CA VAL A 175 6.76 23.68 6.04
C VAL A 175 5.41 24.26 5.59
N LYS A 176 4.97 23.96 4.36
CA LYS A 176 3.67 24.42 3.86
C LYS A 176 2.51 23.78 4.61
N ASP A 177 2.66 22.51 4.95
CA ASP A 177 1.65 21.69 5.63
C ASP A 177 1.57 21.95 7.14
N MET A 178 2.52 22.69 7.72
CA MET A 178 2.48 23.10 9.13
C MET A 178 1.32 24.07 9.40
N THR A 179 0.35 23.63 10.20
CA THR A 179 -0.82 24.44 10.59
C THR A 179 -0.47 25.52 11.61
N ASP A 180 0.59 25.33 12.37
CA ASP A 180 0.96 26.18 13.50
C ASP A 180 1.76 27.43 13.10
N LEU A 181 2.13 27.52 11.81
CA LEU A 181 2.91 28.63 11.26
C LEU A 181 2.04 29.56 10.42
N THR A 182 2.28 30.85 10.56
CA THR A 182 1.70 31.86 9.67
C THR A 182 2.32 31.75 8.27
N GLU A 183 1.58 32.18 7.24
CA GLU A 183 2.09 32.26 5.85
C GLU A 183 3.34 33.16 5.71
N GLY A 184 3.55 34.11 6.64
CA GLY A 184 4.79 34.88 6.73
C GLY A 184 5.97 34.02 7.19
N GLN A 185 5.79 33.27 8.28
CA GLN A 185 6.82 32.38 8.83
C GLN A 185 7.16 31.25 7.85
N LYS A 186 6.16 30.64 7.21
CA LYS A 186 6.37 29.62 6.18
C LYS A 186 7.27 30.12 5.05
N ARG A 187 7.00 31.33 4.53
CA ARG A 187 7.82 31.92 3.46
C ARG A 187 9.26 32.15 3.89
N LEU A 188 9.49 32.64 5.12
CA LEU A 188 10.84 32.85 5.64
C LEU A 188 11.62 31.54 5.76
N LEU A 189 10.99 30.48 6.29
CA LEU A 189 11.61 29.16 6.40
C LEU A 189 11.93 28.56 5.03
N VAL A 190 11.00 28.67 4.08
CA VAL A 190 11.25 28.19 2.71
C VAL A 190 12.38 28.98 2.04
N GLN A 191 12.45 30.30 2.24
CA GLN A 191 13.53 31.11 1.70
C GLN A 191 14.89 30.72 2.31
N ASP A 192 14.95 30.51 3.63
CA ASP A 192 16.14 30.07 4.35
C ASP A 192 16.62 28.69 3.86
N LEU A 193 15.71 27.71 3.71
CA LEU A 193 16.03 26.39 3.15
C LEU A 193 16.62 26.48 1.74
N ASN A 194 16.02 27.31 0.87
CA ASN A 194 16.52 27.53 -0.50
C ASN A 194 17.91 28.18 -0.50
N GLN A 195 18.13 29.18 0.35
CA GLN A 195 19.41 29.87 0.45
C GLN A 195 20.52 28.92 0.95
N ARG A 196 20.22 28.05 1.92
CA ARG A 196 21.16 27.05 2.42
C ARG A 196 21.53 26.01 1.38
N ALA A 197 20.58 25.59 0.54
CA ALA A 197 20.85 24.66 -0.53
C ALA A 197 21.68 25.27 -1.68
N GLN A 198 21.50 26.56 -1.98
CA GLN A 198 22.33 27.28 -2.94
C GLN A 198 23.78 27.45 -2.44
N ASN A 199 23.95 27.55 -1.12
CA ASN A 199 25.26 27.69 -0.48
C ASN A 199 25.91 26.34 -0.13
N ALA A 200 25.22 25.22 -0.36
CA ALA A 200 25.76 23.90 -0.12
C ALA A 200 26.86 23.61 -1.16
N PRO A 201 28.04 23.11 -0.76
CA PRO A 201 29.09 22.77 -1.71
C PRO A 201 28.56 21.71 -2.69
N ASN A 202 28.73 21.94 -4.00
CA ASN A 202 28.35 21.00 -5.07
C ASN A 202 29.05 19.65 -4.84
N THR A 203 28.38 18.73 -4.14
CA THR A 203 28.79 17.33 -4.10
C THR A 203 28.20 16.63 -5.32
N SER A 204 28.84 16.88 -6.46
CA SER A 204 28.67 16.06 -7.66
C SER A 204 29.04 14.61 -7.32
N ARG A 205 28.08 13.69 -7.46
CA ARG A 205 28.35 12.25 -7.54
C ARG A 205 27.55 11.67 -8.69
#